data_AF-A0A7S0L5U6-F1
#
_entry.id   AF-A0A7S0L5U6-F1
#
_cell.length_a   1.000
_cell.length_b   1.000
_cell.length_c   1.000
_cell.angle_alpha   90.00
_cell.angle_beta   90.00
_cell.angle_gamma   90.00
#
_symmetry.space_group_name_H-M   'P 1'
#
loop_
_entity.id
_entity.type
_entity.pdbx_description
1 polymer ?
#
loop_
_entity_poly.entity_id
_entity_poly.type
_entity_poly.pdbx_seq_one_letter_code
_entity_poly.pdbx_strand_id
1 'polypeptide(L)'
;VDYTGMVPPGLYIDKVLEVCREELLEECEYLREADNTRRFKLLLADYPEFSVPAVVPQLSSSRVLATEWMPGLPVDEAGELMSPDERDRVGSRLLWLSLT
;
A
#
# COMPACT_ATOMS: atom_id res chain seq x y z
N VAL A 1 -28.77 -18.52 -5.04
CA VAL A 1 -28.62 -17.95 -3.68
C VAL A 1 -28.62 -16.45 -3.89
N ASP A 2 -29.69 -15.77 -3.49
CA ASP A 2 -29.81 -14.31 -3.63
C ASP A 2 -28.71 -13.64 -2.80
N TYR A 3 -27.75 -13.02 -3.49
CA TYR A 3 -26.71 -12.21 -2.86
C TYR A 3 -27.34 -10.87 -2.48
N THR A 4 -27.77 -10.80 -1.22
CA THR A 4 -28.42 -9.66 -0.58
C THR A 4 -27.57 -8.40 -0.67
N GLY A 5 -27.94 -7.43 -1.51
CA GLY A 5 -27.73 -5.97 -1.34
C GLY A 5 -26.31 -5.40 -1.14
N MET A 6 -25.27 -6.22 -1.07
CA MET A 6 -23.88 -5.81 -0.84
C MET A 6 -23.10 -5.57 -2.14
N VAL A 7 -23.71 -5.89 -3.27
CA VAL A 7 -23.03 -5.94 -4.56
C VAL A 7 -23.71 -4.97 -5.53
N PRO A 8 -23.00 -3.97 -6.09
CA PRO A 8 -23.57 -3.07 -7.08
C PRO A 8 -24.20 -3.84 -8.25
N PRO A 9 -25.38 -3.44 -8.74
CA PRO A 9 -25.99 -4.08 -9.90
C PRO A 9 -25.05 -3.98 -11.10
N GLY A 10 -24.61 -5.13 -11.63
CA GLY A 10 -23.65 -5.22 -12.73
C GLY A 10 -22.25 -5.72 -12.34
N LEU A 11 -21.99 -5.99 -11.06
CA LEU A 11 -20.74 -6.64 -10.65
C LEU A 11 -20.78 -8.13 -11.01
N TYR A 12 -19.89 -8.57 -11.90
CA TYR A 12 -19.70 -9.97 -12.21
C TYR A 12 -18.98 -10.66 -11.05
N ILE A 13 -19.75 -11.14 -10.06
CA ILE A 13 -19.23 -11.76 -8.82
C ILE A 13 -18.20 -12.86 -9.12
N ASP A 14 -18.45 -13.68 -10.15
CA ASP A 14 -17.52 -14.75 -10.53
C ASP A 14 -16.13 -14.20 -10.94
N LYS A 15 -16.10 -13.07 -11.67
CA LYS A 15 -14.85 -12.43 -12.07
C LYS A 15 -14.15 -11.75 -10.89
N VAL A 16 -14.92 -11.17 -9.97
CA VAL A 16 -14.37 -10.59 -8.73
C VAL A 16 -13.74 -11.67 -7.86
N LEU A 17 -14.40 -12.83 -7.71
CA LEU A 17 -13.87 -13.95 -6.94
C LEU A 17 -12.59 -14.54 -7.55
N GLU A 18 -12.51 -14.60 -8.88
CA GLU A 18 -11.30 -15.02 -9.59
C GLU A 18 -10.13 -14.08 -9.29
N VAL A 19 -10.33 -12.76 -9.47
CA VAL A 19 -9.30 -11.75 -9.19
C VAL A 19 -8.91 -11.76 -7.70
N CYS A 20 -9.87 -11.79 -6.78
CA CYS A 20 -9.60 -11.85 -5.35
C CYS A 20 -8.75 -13.07 -4.96
N ARG A 21 -8.96 -14.23 -5.60
CA ARG A 21 -8.15 -15.43 -5.32
C ARG A 21 -6.70 -15.22 -5.75
N GLU A 22 -6.48 -14.62 -6.91
CA GLU A 22 -5.14 -14.33 -7.42
C GLU A 22 -4.42 -13.32 -6.52
N GLU A 23 -5.07 -12.19 -6.22
CA GLU A 23 -4.55 -11.14 -5.33
C GLU A 23 -4.19 -11.68 -3.94
N LEU A 24 -5.05 -12.52 -3.33
CA LEU A 24 -4.78 -13.11 -2.01
C LEU A 24 -3.54 -14.01 -1.98
N LEU A 25 -3.26 -14.72 -3.07
CA LEU A 25 -2.03 -15.54 -3.18
C LEU A 25 -0.80 -14.64 -3.32
N GLU A 26 -0.91 -13.55 -4.07
CA GLU A 26 0.17 -12.58 -4.22
C GLU A 26 0.50 -11.85 -2.92
N GLU A 27 -0.52 -11.51 -2.11
CA GLU A 27 -0.36 -10.89 -0.80
C GLU A 27 0.36 -11.81 0.21
N CYS A 28 0.51 -13.11 -0.07
CA CYS A 28 1.22 -14.04 0.80
C CYS A 28 2.74 -14.10 0.54
N GLU A 29 3.26 -13.48 -0.53
CA GLU A 29 4.69 -13.52 -0.89
C GLU A 29 5.49 -12.34 -0.33
N TYR A 30 5.79 -12.38 0.97
CA TYR A 30 6.50 -11.29 1.65
C TYR A 30 7.96 -11.10 1.20
N LEU A 31 8.59 -12.09 0.56
CA LEU A 31 9.91 -11.90 -0.07
C LEU A 31 9.82 -10.97 -1.28
N ARG A 32 8.75 -11.08 -2.06
CA ARG A 32 8.47 -10.21 -3.21
C ARG A 32 8.25 -8.78 -2.74
N GLU A 33 7.47 -8.62 -1.67
CA GLU A 33 7.24 -7.33 -1.04
C GLU A 33 8.53 -6.71 -0.46
N ALA A 34 9.38 -7.51 0.18
CA ALA A 34 10.68 -7.06 0.68
C ALA A 34 11.57 -6.51 -0.45
N ASP A 35 11.63 -7.20 -1.58
CA ASP A 35 12.43 -6.78 -2.74
C ASP A 35 11.86 -5.53 -3.39
N ASN A 36 10.53 -5.44 -3.51
CA ASN A 36 9.86 -4.23 -3.98
C ASN A 36 10.13 -3.04 -3.04
N THR A 37 10.09 -3.23 -1.73
CA THR A 37 10.39 -2.18 -0.74
C THR A 37 11.83 -1.67 -0.89
N ARG A 38 12.81 -2.58 -1.04
CA ARG A 38 14.22 -2.20 -1.30
C ARG A 38 14.35 -1.41 -2.60
N ARG A 39 13.66 -1.84 -3.66
CA ARG A 39 13.66 -1.14 -4.95
C ARG A 39 13.03 0.25 -4.85
N PHE A 40 11.88 0.38 -4.20
CA PHE A 40 11.22 1.66 -3.98
C PHE A 40 12.09 2.63 -3.17
N LYS A 41 12.80 2.14 -2.16
CA LYS A 41 13.75 2.95 -1.40
C LYS A 41 14.86 3.54 -2.27
N LEU A 42 15.33 2.80 -3.29
CA LEU A 42 16.31 3.30 -4.26
C LEU A 42 15.69 4.29 -5.25
N LEU A 43 14.50 3.98 -5.78
CA LEU A 43 13.80 4.85 -6.74
C LEU A 43 13.43 6.21 -6.15
N LEU A 44 13.10 6.24 -4.86
CA LEU A 44 12.69 7.44 -4.15
C LEU A 44 13.84 8.15 -3.40
N ALA A 45 15.07 7.68 -3.53
CA ALA A 45 16.22 8.21 -2.78
C ALA A 45 16.49 9.70 -3.06
N ASP A 46 16.21 10.16 -4.28
CA ASP A 46 16.43 11.55 -4.70
C ASP A 46 15.25 12.49 -4.39
N TYR A 47 14.14 11.95 -3.85
CA TYR A 47 12.92 12.70 -3.56
C TYR A 47 12.75 12.87 -2.04
N PRO A 48 13.22 13.99 -1.44
CA PRO A 48 13.20 14.19 0.00
C PRO A 48 11.78 14.23 0.60
N GLU A 49 10.77 14.32 -0.25
CA GLU A 49 9.36 14.23 0.09
C GLU A 49 8.90 12.86 0.56
N PHE A 50 9.62 11.81 0.15
CA PHE A 50 9.27 10.42 0.43
C PHE A 50 10.34 9.76 1.28
N SER A 51 9.90 8.88 2.17
CA SER A 51 10.79 8.03 2.94
C SER A 51 10.24 6.62 2.92
N VAL A 52 11.10 5.66 2.59
CA VAL A 52 10.78 4.23 2.55
C VAL A 52 11.61 3.53 3.62
N PRO A 53 10.99 2.72 4.51
CA PRO A 53 11.72 2.08 5.60
C PRO A 53 12.71 1.05 5.05
N ALA A 54 13.84 0.86 5.74
CA ALA A 54 14.75 -0.23 5.37
C ALA A 54 14.14 -1.59 5.76
N VAL A 55 14.21 -2.58 4.87
CA VAL A 55 13.89 -3.97 5.24
C VAL A 55 15.01 -4.53 6.10
N VAL A 56 14.68 -5.21 7.20
CA VAL A 56 15.62 -5.91 8.09
C VAL A 56 15.68 -7.39 7.67
N PRO A 57 16.68 -7.82 6.87
CA PRO A 57 16.67 -9.15 6.27
C PRO A 57 16.77 -10.28 7.30
N GLN A 58 17.44 -10.03 8.43
CA GLN A 58 17.64 -11.02 9.49
C GLN A 58 16.34 -11.35 10.25
N LEU A 59 15.35 -10.48 10.18
CA LEU A 59 14.04 -10.64 10.82
C LEU A 59 12.93 -10.90 9.78
N SER A 60 13.27 -10.96 8.50
CA SER A 60 12.35 -11.20 7.40
C SER A 60 12.48 -12.65 6.89
N SER A 61 11.36 -13.23 6.47
CA SER A 61 11.26 -14.58 5.91
C SER A 61 10.11 -14.64 4.89
N SER A 62 9.80 -15.82 4.37
CA SER A 62 8.64 -16.00 3.47
C SER A 62 7.28 -15.76 4.11
N ARG A 63 7.21 -15.62 5.44
CA ARG A 63 5.94 -15.43 6.18
C ARG A 63 5.97 -14.25 7.15
N VAL A 64 7.09 -13.54 7.24
CA VAL A 64 7.24 -12.36 8.11
C VAL A 64 8.05 -11.32 7.35
N LEU A 65 7.55 -10.08 7.29
CA LEU A 65 8.31 -8.94 6.79
C LEU A 65 8.60 -7.99 7.94
N ALA A 66 9.89 -7.70 8.17
CA ALA A 66 10.32 -6.74 9.19
C ALA A 66 11.01 -5.54 8.54
N THR A 67 10.60 -4.35 8.92
CA THR A 67 11.12 -3.08 8.42
C THR A 67 11.54 -2.15 9.56
N GLU A 68 12.30 -1.11 9.21
CA GLU A 68 12.58 0.01 10.09
C GLU A 68 11.29 0.68 10.56
N TRP A 69 11.22 1.00 11.84
CA TRP A 69 10.08 1.71 12.40
C TRP A 69 10.02 3.14 11.88
N MET A 70 8.87 3.54 11.36
CA MET A 70 8.61 4.91 10.91
C MET A 70 7.50 5.55 11.74
N PRO A 71 7.79 6.58 12.54
CA PRO A 71 6.74 7.36 13.19
C PRO A 71 6.03 8.23 12.15
N GLY A 72 4.72 8.37 12.29
CA GLY A 72 3.93 9.20 11.39
C GLY A 72 2.45 9.12 11.71
N LEU A 73 1.66 9.92 10.99
CA LEU A 73 0.21 9.83 11.02
C LEU A 73 -0.28 8.93 9.87
N PRO A 74 -1.17 7.96 10.13
CA PRO A 74 -1.84 7.21 9.08
C PRO A 74 -2.59 8.14 8.11
N VAL A 75 -2.55 7.81 6.81
CA VAL A 75 -3.13 8.66 5.75
C VAL A 75 -4.66 8.70 5.84
N ASP A 76 -5.29 7.64 6.32
CA ASP A 76 -6.73 7.55 6.57
C ASP A 76 -7.20 8.48 7.71
N GLU A 77 -6.33 8.83 8.66
CA GLU A 77 -6.61 9.82 9.71
C GLU A 77 -6.30 11.27 9.28
N ALA A 78 -5.62 11.44 8.14
CA ALA A 78 -5.17 12.76 7.67
C ALA A 78 -6.33 13.73 7.42
N GLY A 79 -7.50 13.23 7.03
CA GLY A 79 -8.69 14.06 6.78
C GLY A 79 -9.13 14.86 8.00
N GLU A 80 -9.06 14.25 9.19
CA GLU A 80 -9.56 14.82 10.44
C GLU A 80 -8.49 15.56 11.24
N LEU A 81 -7.24 15.07 11.19
CA LEU A 81 -6.18 15.53 12.09
C LEU A 81 -5.20 16.53 11.46
N MET A 82 -5.11 16.61 10.12
CA MET A 82 -4.20 17.54 9.44
C MET A 82 -4.87 18.85 9.07
N SER A 83 -4.08 19.92 8.99
CA SER A 83 -4.53 21.19 8.42
C SER A 83 -4.86 21.06 6.92
N PRO A 84 -5.73 21.92 6.35
CA PRO A 84 -6.04 21.90 4.92
C PRO A 84 -4.79 21.92 4.02
N ASP A 85 -3.81 22.77 4.32
CA ASP A 85 -2.59 22.90 3.54
C ASP A 85 -1.73 21.62 3.58
N GLU A 86 -1.69 20.94 4.72
CA GLU A 86 -0.98 19.66 4.86
C GLU A 86 -1.66 18.53 4.09
N ARG A 87 -3.00 18.49 4.10
CA ARG A 87 -3.76 17.52 3.30
C ARG A 87 -3.52 17.72 1.81
N ASP A 88 -3.55 18.97 1.33
CA ASP A 88 -3.28 19.29 -0.07
C ASP A 88 -1.85 18.89 -0.46
N ARG A 89 -0.90 19.13 0.45
CA ARG A 89 0.51 18.75 0.28
C ARG A 89 0.70 17.23 0.17
N VAL A 90 0.06 16.45 1.05
CA VAL A 90 0.13 14.97 1.06
C VAL A 90 -0.60 14.39 -0.15
N GLY A 91 -1.81 14.87 -0.44
CA GLY A 91 -2.60 14.44 -1.59
C GLY A 91 -1.89 14.69 -2.92
N SER A 92 -1.28 15.86 -3.09
CA SER A 92 -0.50 16.19 -4.29
C SER A 92 0.70 15.25 -4.47
N ARG A 93 1.40 14.89 -3.38
CA ARG A 93 2.52 13.94 -3.40
C ARG A 93 2.06 12.52 -3.72
N LEU A 94 0.94 12.06 -3.16
CA LEU A 94 0.37 10.74 -3.46
C LEU A 94 -0.03 10.61 -4.93
N LEU A 95 -0.64 11.64 -5.50
CA LEU A 95 -0.97 11.68 -6.92
C LEU A 95 0.29 11.66 -7.78
N TRP A 96 1.30 12.46 -7.44
CA TRP A 96 2.58 12.49 -8.15
C TRP A 96 3.24 11.10 -8.18
N LEU A 97 3.26 10.39 -7.05
CA LEU A 97 3.85 9.05 -6.93
C LEU A 97 3.12 7.99 -7.78
N SER A 98 1.81 8.18 -8.00
CA SER A 98 0.97 7.17 -8.68
C SER A 98 0.86 7.40 -10.20
N LEU A 99 1.07 8.63 -10.65
CA LEU A 99 0.85 9.05 -12.04
C LEU A 99 2.14 9.26 -12.84
N THR A 100 3.30 9.15 -12.20
CA THR A 100 4.63 9.34 -12.80
C THR A 100 5.37 8.02 -12.84
#